data_AF-A0A966SIX6-F1
#
_entry.id   AF-A0A966SIX6-F1
#
_cell.length_a   1.000
_cell.length_b   1.000
_cell.length_c   1.000
_cell.angle_alpha   90.00
_cell.angle_beta   90.00
_cell.angle_gamma   90.00
#
_symmetry.space_group_name_H-M   'P 1'
#
loop_
_entity.id
_entity.type
_entity.pdbx_description
1 polymer ?
#
loop_
_entity_poly.entity_id
_entity_poly.type
_entity_poly.pdbx_seq_one_letter_code
_entity_poly.pdbx_strand_id
1 'polypeptide(L)'
;IMTLSLTELMGMGGDKAQDAMIRERAQRGVNLILASQRVRKHDARFIGGWRYSPDAGDSDLSVTVWQLLALRSAKNAGLSVPKEAIDAAVGYLRRSYFSGRDAQGRLTNPKSAFSYVPGQPPQYAMAAAGMLAMQVCGLHDAPEVQGAAEWLRSTPPAWDAAWFFYGTYYYAQASHKRGGEMARKVRDRVSDLLAQHQTPDGSWQGVDGSEGSQGRVYCTAMALLSLSVRHHYLPIYQE
;
A
#
# COMPACT_ATOMS: atom_id res chain seq x y z
N ILE A 1 -1.50 10.48 -0.39
CA ILE A 1 -2.55 10.29 -1.43
C ILE A 1 -2.44 11.36 -2.51
N MET A 2 -2.67 12.66 -2.24
CA MET A 2 -2.59 13.72 -3.27
C MET A 2 -1.27 13.74 -4.06
N THR A 3 -0.12 13.58 -3.39
CA THR A 3 1.17 13.51 -4.08
C THR A 3 1.22 12.37 -5.09
N LEU A 4 0.74 11.17 -4.72
CA LEU A 4 0.66 10.02 -5.64
C LEU A 4 -0.29 10.31 -6.80
N SER A 5 -1.47 10.87 -6.54
CA SER A 5 -2.41 11.23 -7.61
C SER A 5 -1.78 12.21 -8.61
N LEU A 6 -1.07 13.23 -8.13
CA LEU A 6 -0.38 14.18 -8.99
C LEU A 6 0.75 13.52 -9.80
N THR A 7 1.47 12.55 -9.23
CA THR A 7 2.55 11.86 -9.95
C THR A 7 1.99 10.93 -11.03
N GLU A 8 0.85 10.28 -10.80
CA GLU A 8 0.16 9.47 -11.83
C GLU A 8 -0.47 10.32 -12.94
N LEU A 9 -0.81 11.59 -12.67
CA LEU A 9 -1.36 12.53 -13.67
C LEU A 9 -0.27 13.25 -14.49
N MET A 10 1.01 13.07 -14.19
CA MET A 10 2.07 13.78 -14.91
C MET A 10 2.12 13.35 -16.38
N GLY A 11 2.06 14.34 -17.29
CA GLY A 11 2.01 14.10 -18.74
C GLY A 11 0.60 13.83 -19.26
N MET A 12 -0.43 13.96 -18.41
CA MET A 12 -1.84 13.87 -18.78
C MET A 12 -2.56 15.23 -18.70
N GLY A 13 -1.82 16.33 -18.53
CA GLY A 13 -2.38 17.67 -18.55
C GLY A 13 -2.97 18.03 -19.93
N GLY A 14 -3.96 18.91 -19.94
CA GLY A 14 -4.57 19.42 -21.17
C GLY A 14 -3.61 20.31 -21.97
N ASP A 15 -2.60 20.89 -21.32
CA ASP A 15 -1.55 21.68 -21.95
C ASP A 15 -0.23 21.65 -21.14
N LYS A 16 0.83 22.23 -21.72
CA LYS A 16 2.17 22.30 -21.11
C LYS A 16 2.18 23.09 -19.80
N ALA A 17 1.32 24.09 -19.64
CA ALA A 17 1.27 24.91 -18.43
C ALA A 17 0.67 24.11 -17.26
N GLN A 18 -0.39 23.33 -17.53
CA GLN A 18 -0.98 22.42 -16.57
C GLN A 18 0.00 21.32 -16.16
N ASP A 19 0.72 20.73 -17.12
CA ASP A 19 1.76 19.73 -16.82
C ASP A 19 2.88 20.29 -15.95
N ALA A 20 3.37 21.50 -16.25
CA ALA A 20 4.38 22.17 -15.43
C ALA A 20 3.87 22.42 -14.01
N MET A 21 2.61 22.86 -13.86
CA MET A 21 1.97 23.07 -12.57
C MET A 21 1.80 21.76 -11.77
N ILE A 22 1.41 20.66 -12.42
CA ILE A 22 1.30 19.34 -11.78
C ILE A 22 2.69 18.91 -11.28
N ARG A 23 3.72 19.00 -12.13
CA ARG A 23 5.11 18.65 -11.77
C ARG A 23 5.61 19.44 -10.57
N GLU A 24 5.44 20.76 -10.56
CA GLU A 24 5.86 21.61 -9.45
C GLU A 24 5.16 21.22 -8.13
N ARG A 25 3.84 21.08 -8.18
CA ARG A 25 3.03 20.72 -6.99
C ARG A 25 3.36 19.33 -6.48
N ALA A 26 3.58 18.37 -7.39
CA ALA A 26 4.02 17.03 -7.05
C ALA A 26 5.39 17.05 -6.33
N GLN A 27 6.37 17.80 -6.84
CA GLN A 27 7.68 17.94 -6.19
C GLN A 27 7.57 18.57 -4.79
N ARG A 28 6.70 19.56 -4.60
CA ARG A 28 6.43 20.13 -3.27
C ARG A 28 5.85 19.10 -2.30
N GLY A 29 4.91 18.27 -2.79
CA GLY A 29 4.38 17.14 -2.03
C GLY A 29 5.46 16.13 -1.64
N VAL A 30 6.36 15.77 -2.57
CA VAL A 30 7.52 14.90 -2.31
C VAL A 30 8.42 15.50 -1.23
N ASN A 31 8.72 16.79 -1.32
CA ASN A 31 9.57 17.47 -0.34
C ASN A 31 8.96 17.42 1.07
N LEU A 32 7.63 17.58 1.21
CA LEU A 32 6.95 17.42 2.50
C LEU A 32 7.04 15.99 3.04
N ILE A 33 6.86 14.98 2.17
CA ILE A 33 7.00 13.57 2.55
C ILE A 33 8.41 13.31 3.09
N LEU A 34 9.44 13.77 2.37
CA LEU A 34 10.84 13.61 2.77
C LEU A 34 11.17 14.35 4.06
N ALA A 35 10.64 15.56 4.25
CA ALA A 35 10.82 16.32 5.49
C ALA A 35 10.18 15.58 6.68
N SER A 36 8.97 15.06 6.51
CA SER A 36 8.27 14.29 7.56
C SER A 36 9.00 13.00 7.95
N GLN A 37 9.63 12.30 6.99
CA GLN A 37 10.40 11.09 7.29
C GLN A 37 11.62 11.36 8.19
N ARG A 38 12.21 12.57 8.05
CA ARG A 38 13.41 12.99 8.79
C ARG A 38 13.12 13.44 10.22
N VAL A 39 11.86 13.56 10.60
CA VAL A 39 11.47 13.90 11.96
C VAL A 39 12.02 12.84 12.92
N ARG A 40 12.63 13.32 14.01
CA ARG A 40 13.20 12.46 15.05
C ARG A 40 12.11 11.56 15.62
N LYS A 41 12.34 10.25 15.54
CA LYS A 41 11.45 9.26 16.13
C LYS A 41 11.80 9.01 17.59
N HIS A 42 10.77 8.81 18.42
CA HIS A 42 10.96 8.55 19.85
C HIS A 42 11.47 7.13 20.14
N ASP A 43 11.36 6.22 19.17
CA ASP A 43 11.84 4.84 19.24
C ASP A 43 12.41 4.42 17.88
N ALA A 44 13.52 3.68 17.89
CA ALA A 44 14.22 3.23 16.69
C ALA A 44 13.34 2.37 15.77
N ARG A 45 12.33 1.68 16.30
CA ARG A 45 11.42 0.86 15.49
C ARG A 45 10.63 1.69 14.47
N PHE A 46 10.41 2.98 14.73
CA PHE A 46 9.67 3.89 13.86
C PHE A 46 10.50 4.60 12.80
N ILE A 47 11.83 4.48 12.82
CA ILE A 47 12.71 5.17 11.86
C ILE A 47 12.30 4.81 10.42
N GLY A 48 12.33 5.78 9.51
CA GLY A 48 12.01 5.57 8.09
C GLY A 48 10.52 5.43 7.76
N GLY A 49 9.64 5.37 8.77
CA GLY A 49 8.20 5.37 8.61
C GLY A 49 7.56 6.77 8.74
N TRP A 50 6.24 6.80 8.55
CA TRP A 50 5.40 8.00 8.65
C TRP A 50 4.16 7.76 9.50
N ARG A 51 3.55 8.86 9.93
CA ARG A 51 2.24 8.94 10.59
C ARG A 51 1.42 10.05 9.93
N TYR A 52 0.16 10.20 10.35
CA TYR A 52 -0.79 11.16 9.81
C TYR A 52 -0.36 12.63 9.91
N SER A 53 0.42 13.02 10.93
CA SER A 53 0.94 14.38 11.07
C SER A 53 2.39 14.47 10.57
N PRO A 54 2.79 15.54 9.87
CA PRO A 54 4.12 15.66 9.28
C PRO A 54 5.24 15.72 10.33
N ASP A 55 4.95 16.16 11.55
CA ASP A 55 5.83 16.31 12.70
C ASP A 55 5.79 15.12 13.68
N ALA A 56 5.14 14.02 13.30
CA ALA A 56 4.95 12.87 14.19
C ALA A 56 6.26 12.15 14.55
N GLY A 57 6.44 11.90 15.85
CA GLY A 57 7.55 11.14 16.41
C GLY A 57 7.39 9.62 16.34
N ASP A 58 6.26 9.09 15.87
CA ASP A 58 5.94 7.67 15.70
C ASP A 58 5.69 7.33 14.21
N SER A 59 5.29 6.08 13.92
CA SER A 59 4.95 5.63 12.56
C SER A 59 4.01 4.42 12.55
N ASP A 60 3.19 4.29 11.51
CA ASP A 60 2.50 3.04 11.16
C ASP A 60 2.78 2.58 9.74
N LEU A 61 2.42 1.32 9.47
CA LEU A 61 2.53 0.71 8.16
C LEU A 61 1.57 1.34 7.13
N SER A 62 0.34 1.67 7.52
CA SER A 62 -0.67 2.18 6.60
C SER A 62 -0.21 3.45 5.87
N VAL A 63 0.20 4.47 6.64
CA VAL A 63 0.71 5.73 6.11
C VAL A 63 2.05 5.50 5.43
N THR A 64 2.93 4.67 5.99
CA THR A 64 4.24 4.40 5.39
C THR A 64 4.11 3.79 4.00
N VAL A 65 3.18 2.86 3.77
CA VAL A 65 2.93 2.29 2.44
C VAL A 65 2.49 3.37 1.46
N TRP A 66 1.55 4.25 1.84
CA TRP A 66 1.14 5.35 0.96
C TRP A 66 2.27 6.31 0.61
N GLN A 67 3.11 6.67 1.58
CA GLN A 67 4.23 7.57 1.32
C GLN A 67 5.28 6.90 0.44
N LEU A 68 5.56 5.62 0.68
CA LEU A 68 6.49 4.85 -0.14
C LEU A 68 5.99 4.72 -1.58
N LEU A 69 4.70 4.42 -1.80
CA LEU A 69 4.11 4.40 -3.14
C LEU A 69 4.21 5.77 -3.82
N ALA A 70 3.91 6.86 -3.11
CA ALA A 70 4.05 8.22 -3.65
C ALA A 70 5.51 8.53 -4.05
N LEU A 71 6.49 8.17 -3.21
CA LEU A 71 7.91 8.35 -3.53
C LEU A 71 8.37 7.48 -4.71
N ARG A 72 7.85 6.26 -4.84
CA ARG A 72 8.16 5.37 -5.97
C ARG A 72 7.57 5.90 -7.28
N SER A 73 6.31 6.30 -7.30
CA SER A 73 5.69 6.92 -8.47
C SER A 73 6.37 8.24 -8.85
N ALA A 74 6.67 9.10 -7.86
CA ALA A 74 7.45 10.32 -8.08
C ALA A 74 8.79 10.05 -8.77
N LYS A 75 9.53 9.03 -8.30
CA LYS A 75 10.81 8.64 -8.90
C LYS A 75 10.63 8.15 -10.34
N ASN A 76 9.62 7.31 -10.60
CA ASN A 76 9.31 6.80 -11.94
C ASN A 76 8.97 7.92 -12.92
N ALA A 77 8.30 8.96 -12.45
CA ALA A 77 7.92 10.11 -13.26
C ALA A 77 8.98 11.25 -13.28
N GLY A 78 10.21 10.94 -12.83
CA GLY A 78 11.38 11.82 -12.96
C GLY A 78 11.42 12.98 -11.98
N LEU A 79 10.77 12.85 -10.80
CA LEU A 79 10.95 13.77 -9.68
C LEU A 79 12.14 13.37 -8.81
N SER A 80 12.67 14.36 -8.08
CA SER A 80 13.84 14.16 -7.21
C SER A 80 13.45 13.42 -5.94
N VAL A 81 13.84 12.14 -5.86
CA VAL A 81 13.62 11.26 -4.71
C VAL A 81 14.95 10.58 -4.33
N PRO A 82 15.53 10.88 -3.17
CA PRO A 82 16.75 10.24 -2.68
C PRO A 82 16.55 8.73 -2.49
N LYS A 83 17.57 7.92 -2.82
CA LYS A 83 17.51 6.46 -2.64
C LYS A 83 17.39 6.08 -1.17
N GLU A 84 18.04 6.84 -0.30
CA GLU A 84 18.10 6.62 1.14
C GLU A 84 16.71 6.71 1.79
N ALA A 85 15.82 7.54 1.24
CA ALA A 85 14.44 7.65 1.72
C ALA A 85 13.64 6.37 1.46
N ILE A 86 13.82 5.76 0.28
CA ILE A 86 13.22 4.47 -0.07
C ILE A 86 13.82 3.35 0.78
N ASP A 87 15.14 3.33 0.95
CA ASP A 87 15.82 2.32 1.76
C ASP A 87 15.40 2.38 3.24
N ALA A 88 15.24 3.58 3.80
CA ALA A 88 14.75 3.78 5.15
C ALA A 88 13.30 3.28 5.32
N ALA A 89 12.44 3.55 4.33
CA ALA A 89 11.06 3.05 4.31
C ALA A 89 11.01 1.52 4.23
N VAL A 90 11.81 0.90 3.37
CA VAL A 90 11.97 -0.57 3.31
C VAL A 90 12.44 -1.12 4.65
N GLY A 91 13.38 -0.44 5.31
CA GLY A 91 13.81 -0.79 6.66
C GLY A 91 12.65 -0.80 7.66
N TYR A 92 11.74 0.17 7.57
CA TYR A 92 10.52 0.19 8.38
C TYR A 92 9.57 -0.96 8.03
N LEU A 93 9.33 -1.25 6.74
CA LEU A 93 8.53 -2.40 6.32
C LEU A 93 9.04 -3.71 6.93
N ARG A 94 10.36 -3.93 6.91
CA ARG A 94 10.99 -5.13 7.50
C ARG A 94 10.79 -5.22 9.01
N ARG A 95 10.83 -4.09 9.74
CA ARG A 95 10.53 -4.06 11.18
C ARG A 95 9.05 -4.25 11.48
N SER A 96 8.18 -3.88 10.56
CA SER A 96 6.73 -4.10 10.65
C SER A 96 6.33 -5.52 10.26
N TYR A 97 7.24 -6.36 9.78
CA TYR A 97 6.96 -7.78 9.57
C TYR A 97 7.02 -8.53 10.90
N PHE A 98 5.97 -9.27 11.23
CA PHE A 98 5.78 -9.79 12.59
C PHE A 98 6.75 -10.92 12.95
N SER A 99 7.16 -11.74 11.99
CA SER A 99 8.16 -12.78 12.25
C SER A 99 9.53 -12.16 12.49
N GLY A 100 10.14 -12.55 13.61
CA GLY A 100 11.56 -12.32 13.84
C GLY A 100 12.46 -13.09 12.88
N ARG A 101 13.76 -12.89 13.04
CA ARG A 101 14.81 -13.62 12.31
C ARG A 101 15.69 -14.41 13.29
N ASP A 102 16.15 -15.58 12.87
CA ASP A 102 17.13 -16.38 13.61
C ASP A 102 18.55 -15.82 13.48
N ALA A 103 19.52 -16.47 14.13
CA ALA A 103 20.93 -16.06 14.08
C ALA A 103 21.54 -16.11 12.66
N GLN A 104 20.93 -16.86 11.74
CA GLN A 104 21.32 -16.96 10.34
C GLN A 104 20.54 -15.97 9.45
N GLY A 105 19.71 -15.12 10.05
CA GLY A 105 18.91 -14.12 9.35
C GLY A 105 17.66 -14.69 8.67
N ARG A 106 17.27 -15.94 8.90
CA ARG A 106 16.06 -16.55 8.31
C ARG A 106 14.84 -16.22 9.16
N LEU A 107 13.66 -16.13 8.54
CA LEU A 107 12.42 -15.91 9.29
C LEU A 107 12.16 -17.07 10.26
N THR A 108 11.85 -16.77 11.52
CA THR A 108 11.50 -17.79 12.53
C THR A 108 10.12 -18.39 12.29
N ASN A 109 9.20 -17.63 11.69
CA ASN A 109 7.94 -18.12 11.17
C ASN A 109 7.82 -17.80 9.66
N PRO A 110 7.91 -18.80 8.76
CA PRO A 110 7.83 -18.58 7.33
C PRO A 110 6.41 -18.20 6.85
N LYS A 111 5.36 -18.42 7.67
CA LYS A 111 3.97 -18.04 7.38
C LYS A 111 3.55 -16.90 8.31
N SER A 112 4.00 -15.69 8.00
CA SER A 112 3.73 -14.50 8.80
C SER A 112 3.35 -13.32 7.90
N ALA A 113 3.06 -12.19 8.50
CA ALA A 113 2.53 -11.03 7.80
C ALA A 113 2.91 -9.74 8.52
N PHE A 114 2.47 -8.62 7.97
CA PHE A 114 2.81 -7.29 8.49
C PHE A 114 1.80 -6.80 9.54
N SER A 115 2.35 -6.08 10.51
CA SER A 115 1.67 -5.45 11.62
C SER A 115 1.37 -3.98 11.31
N TYR A 116 0.32 -3.42 11.93
CA TYR A 116 0.04 -1.98 11.81
C TYR A 116 1.16 -1.12 12.43
N VAL A 117 1.62 -1.53 13.61
CA VAL A 117 2.80 -1.00 14.31
C VAL A 117 3.75 -2.17 14.59
N PRO A 118 5.08 -2.02 14.43
CA PRO A 118 6.06 -3.05 14.76
C PRO A 118 5.83 -3.71 16.12
N GLY A 119 5.74 -5.04 16.12
CA GLY A 119 5.51 -5.88 17.31
C GLY A 119 4.05 -6.23 17.61
N GLN A 120 3.08 -5.64 16.92
CA GLN A 120 1.67 -6.04 17.05
C GLN A 120 1.35 -7.28 16.20
N PRO A 121 0.28 -8.05 16.50
CA PRO A 121 -0.16 -9.13 15.63
C PRO A 121 -0.44 -8.66 14.19
N PRO A 122 -0.24 -9.52 13.18
CA PRO A 122 -0.55 -9.18 11.80
C PRO A 122 -2.03 -8.87 11.57
N GLN A 123 -2.31 -8.02 10.60
CA GLN A 123 -3.68 -7.65 10.20
C GLN A 123 -3.84 -7.78 8.69
N TYR A 124 -5.02 -8.19 8.21
CA TYR A 124 -5.28 -8.44 6.79
C TYR A 124 -4.85 -7.30 5.87
N ALA A 125 -5.33 -6.08 6.15
CA ALA A 125 -5.00 -4.92 5.33
C ALA A 125 -3.50 -4.61 5.33
N MET A 126 -2.84 -4.76 6.48
CA MET A 126 -1.40 -4.52 6.62
C MET A 126 -0.58 -5.58 5.90
N ALA A 127 -1.00 -6.84 5.99
CA ALA A 127 -0.39 -7.96 5.28
C ALA A 127 -0.36 -7.71 3.77
N ALA A 128 -1.51 -7.33 3.21
CA ALA A 128 -1.64 -7.00 1.80
C ALA A 128 -0.84 -5.75 1.40
N ALA A 129 -0.93 -4.67 2.19
CA ALA A 129 -0.26 -3.41 1.90
C ALA A 129 1.28 -3.53 1.97
N GLY A 130 1.80 -4.20 3.01
CA GLY A 130 3.23 -4.46 3.17
C GLY A 130 3.79 -5.35 2.07
N MET A 131 3.03 -6.38 1.65
CA MET A 131 3.40 -7.24 0.52
C MET A 131 3.55 -6.42 -0.77
N LEU A 132 2.54 -5.61 -1.12
CA LEU A 132 2.60 -4.74 -2.30
C LEU A 132 3.79 -3.79 -2.23
N ALA A 133 3.98 -3.12 -1.09
CA ALA A 133 5.01 -2.10 -0.92
C ALA A 133 6.42 -2.66 -1.12
N MET A 134 6.69 -3.86 -0.60
CA MET A 134 7.96 -4.57 -0.83
C MET A 134 8.13 -4.89 -2.33
N GLN A 135 7.11 -5.41 -3.00
CA GLN A 135 7.16 -5.71 -4.44
C GLN A 135 7.40 -4.46 -5.30
N VAL A 136 6.73 -3.34 -5.01
CA VAL A 136 6.93 -2.07 -5.74
C VAL A 136 8.35 -1.50 -5.54
N CYS A 137 9.02 -1.89 -4.46
CA CYS A 137 10.44 -1.58 -4.21
C CYS A 137 11.41 -2.58 -4.85
N GLY A 138 10.91 -3.52 -5.68
CA GLY A 138 11.73 -4.52 -6.36
C GLY A 138 12.07 -5.76 -5.52
N LEU A 139 11.52 -5.88 -4.30
CA LEU A 139 11.83 -6.96 -3.36
C LEU A 139 10.88 -8.17 -3.53
N HIS A 140 10.62 -8.57 -4.78
CA HIS A 140 9.65 -9.61 -5.13
C HIS A 140 9.95 -10.96 -4.45
N ASP A 141 11.23 -11.33 -4.35
CA ASP A 141 11.67 -12.60 -3.79
C ASP A 141 12.04 -12.52 -2.30
N ALA A 142 11.75 -11.39 -1.64
CA ALA A 142 12.00 -11.26 -0.21
C ALA A 142 11.15 -12.29 0.57
N PRO A 143 11.72 -12.91 1.63
CA PRO A 143 11.00 -13.92 2.41
C PRO A 143 9.73 -13.34 3.07
N GLU A 144 9.69 -12.04 3.37
CA GLU A 144 8.48 -11.36 3.84
C GLU A 144 7.35 -11.35 2.80
N VAL A 145 7.67 -11.23 1.51
CA VAL A 145 6.69 -11.25 0.42
C VAL A 145 6.14 -12.66 0.20
N GLN A 146 6.99 -13.68 0.32
CA GLN A 146 6.55 -15.08 0.25
C GLN A 146 5.70 -15.47 1.47
N GLY A 147 6.14 -15.09 2.67
CA GLY A 147 5.42 -15.41 3.90
C GLY A 147 4.07 -14.70 3.99
N ALA A 148 4.01 -13.41 3.61
CA ALA A 148 2.75 -12.68 3.55
C ALA A 148 1.78 -13.28 2.54
N ALA A 149 2.27 -13.74 1.39
CA ALA A 149 1.44 -14.41 0.39
C ALA A 149 0.81 -15.71 0.93
N GLU A 150 1.59 -16.52 1.63
CA GLU A 150 1.09 -17.76 2.25
C GLU A 150 0.14 -17.47 3.41
N TRP A 151 0.41 -16.44 4.21
CA TRP A 151 -0.49 -15.99 5.28
C TRP A 151 -1.83 -15.51 4.72
N LEU A 152 -1.82 -14.69 3.67
CA LEU A 152 -3.02 -14.20 2.98
C LEU A 152 -3.80 -15.32 2.28
N ARG A 153 -3.16 -16.44 1.93
CA ARG A 153 -3.84 -17.64 1.42
C ARG A 153 -4.70 -18.30 2.50
N SER A 154 -4.24 -18.29 3.75
CA SER A 154 -5.00 -18.79 4.92
C SER A 154 -5.93 -17.75 5.54
N THR A 155 -5.76 -16.46 5.23
CA THR A 155 -6.56 -15.36 5.77
C THR A 155 -7.13 -14.51 4.62
N PRO A 156 -8.12 -15.04 3.90
CA PRO A 156 -8.71 -14.32 2.78
C PRO A 156 -9.59 -13.16 3.22
N PRO A 157 -9.93 -12.23 2.30
CA PRO A 157 -10.91 -11.18 2.57
C PRO A 157 -12.24 -11.77 3.04
N ALA A 158 -12.75 -11.24 4.15
CA ALA A 158 -14.13 -11.42 4.60
C ALA A 158 -14.82 -10.05 4.53
N TRP A 159 -16.08 -10.01 4.09
CA TRP A 159 -16.81 -8.76 3.83
C TRP A 159 -16.94 -7.86 5.06
N ASP A 160 -17.12 -8.47 6.22
CA ASP A 160 -17.22 -7.84 7.54
C ASP A 160 -15.86 -7.58 8.21
N ALA A 161 -14.75 -7.88 7.52
CA ALA A 161 -13.41 -7.62 8.06
C ALA A 161 -13.17 -6.12 8.23
N ALA A 162 -12.47 -5.76 9.31
CA ALA A 162 -11.99 -4.40 9.51
C ALA A 162 -11.14 -3.95 8.32
N TRP A 163 -11.43 -2.75 7.80
CA TRP A 163 -10.76 -2.16 6.65
C TRP A 163 -10.82 -3.05 5.40
N PHE A 164 -11.97 -3.69 5.17
CA PHE A 164 -12.21 -4.60 4.04
C PHE A 164 -11.85 -3.97 2.69
N PHE A 165 -12.37 -2.80 2.34
CA PHE A 165 -12.15 -2.20 1.03
C PHE A 165 -10.69 -1.78 0.87
N TYR A 166 -10.13 -1.16 1.91
CA TYR A 166 -8.72 -0.81 1.97
C TYR A 166 -7.81 -2.02 1.77
N GLY A 167 -8.00 -3.07 2.56
CA GLY A 167 -7.21 -4.29 2.47
C GLY A 167 -7.39 -5.02 1.15
N THR A 168 -8.62 -5.07 0.63
CA THR A 168 -8.95 -5.73 -0.65
C THR A 168 -8.32 -5.04 -1.84
N TYR A 169 -8.24 -3.72 -1.84
CA TYR A 169 -7.48 -2.97 -2.83
C TYR A 169 -6.01 -3.42 -2.87
N TYR A 170 -5.32 -3.41 -1.72
CA TYR A 170 -3.93 -3.87 -1.68
C TYR A 170 -3.80 -5.36 -1.99
N TYR A 171 -4.76 -6.18 -1.56
CA TYR A 171 -4.73 -7.63 -1.77
C TYR A 171 -4.82 -7.96 -3.25
N ALA A 172 -5.72 -7.30 -3.98
CA ALA A 172 -5.86 -7.47 -5.43
C ALA A 172 -4.59 -7.03 -6.16
N GLN A 173 -4.05 -5.85 -5.84
CA GLN A 173 -2.84 -5.30 -6.48
C GLN A 173 -1.60 -6.16 -6.22
N ALA A 174 -1.37 -6.54 -4.95
CA ALA A 174 -0.20 -7.34 -4.55
C ALA A 174 -0.25 -8.74 -5.19
N SER A 175 -1.43 -9.36 -5.17
CA SER A 175 -1.63 -10.69 -5.76
C SER A 175 -1.45 -10.67 -7.27
N HIS A 176 -1.94 -9.64 -7.95
CA HIS A 176 -1.70 -9.47 -9.38
C HIS A 176 -0.23 -9.28 -9.70
N LYS A 177 0.48 -8.43 -8.94
CA LYS A 177 1.93 -8.23 -9.11
C LYS A 177 2.76 -9.49 -8.82
N ARG A 178 2.24 -10.42 -8.00
CA ARG A 178 2.84 -11.76 -7.83
C ARG A 178 2.58 -12.69 -9.01
N GLY A 179 1.50 -12.48 -9.74
CA GLY A 179 1.12 -13.29 -10.89
C GLY A 179 0.70 -14.73 -10.53
N GLY A 180 0.70 -15.58 -11.56
CA GLY A 180 0.45 -17.01 -11.43
C GLY A 180 -0.92 -17.40 -10.87
N GLU A 181 -0.95 -18.49 -10.11
CA GLU A 181 -2.19 -19.04 -9.54
C GLU A 181 -2.84 -18.10 -8.52
N MET A 182 -2.03 -17.42 -7.72
CA MET A 182 -2.51 -16.47 -6.71
C MET A 182 -3.29 -15.34 -7.37
N ALA A 183 -2.75 -14.71 -8.42
CA ALA A 183 -3.44 -13.65 -9.16
C ALA A 183 -4.82 -14.09 -9.67
N ARG A 184 -4.94 -15.31 -10.23
CA ARG A 184 -6.22 -15.85 -10.73
C ARG A 184 -7.22 -16.07 -9.60
N LYS A 185 -6.83 -16.80 -8.54
CA LYS A 185 -7.71 -17.11 -7.40
C LYS A 185 -8.19 -15.85 -6.68
N VAL A 186 -7.29 -14.88 -6.50
CA VAL A 186 -7.63 -13.60 -5.86
C VAL A 186 -8.58 -12.80 -6.73
N ARG A 187 -8.34 -12.71 -8.04
CA ARG A 187 -9.24 -12.02 -8.96
C ARG A 187 -10.67 -12.58 -8.87
N ASP A 188 -10.81 -13.90 -8.98
CA ASP A 188 -12.14 -14.54 -8.99
C ASP A 188 -12.84 -14.28 -7.65
N ARG A 189 -12.12 -14.47 -6.53
CA ARG A 189 -12.63 -14.20 -5.18
C ARG A 189 -13.07 -12.76 -4.96
N VAL A 190 -12.24 -11.80 -5.34
CA VAL A 190 -12.54 -10.37 -5.17
C VAL A 190 -13.73 -9.97 -6.06
N SER A 191 -13.81 -10.51 -7.27
CA SER A 191 -14.92 -10.26 -8.19
C SER A 191 -16.24 -10.81 -7.62
N ASP A 192 -16.24 -12.07 -7.17
CA ASP A 192 -17.43 -12.70 -6.59
C ASP A 192 -17.91 -11.95 -5.33
N LEU A 193 -16.98 -11.62 -4.43
CA LEU A 193 -17.31 -10.98 -3.16
C LEU A 193 -17.87 -9.56 -3.37
N LEU A 194 -17.26 -8.78 -4.26
CA LEU A 194 -17.75 -7.44 -4.60
C LEU A 194 -19.07 -7.51 -5.36
N ALA A 195 -19.24 -8.41 -6.33
CA ALA A 195 -20.48 -8.55 -7.08
C ALA A 195 -21.67 -8.90 -6.18
N GLN A 196 -21.47 -9.78 -5.19
CA GLN A 196 -22.51 -10.16 -4.22
C GLN A 196 -23.00 -9.01 -3.34
N HIS A 197 -22.17 -7.99 -3.12
CA HIS A 197 -22.46 -6.88 -2.21
C HIS A 197 -22.63 -5.53 -2.93
N GLN A 198 -22.68 -5.55 -4.26
CA GLN A 198 -22.97 -4.35 -5.04
C GLN A 198 -24.45 -3.96 -4.85
N THR A 199 -24.70 -2.69 -4.56
CA THR A 199 -26.07 -2.16 -4.44
C THR A 199 -26.70 -1.95 -5.82
N PRO A 200 -28.04 -1.83 -5.93
CA PRO A 200 -28.71 -1.63 -7.22
C PRO A 200 -28.27 -0.40 -8.01
N ASP A 201 -27.77 0.65 -7.34
CA ASP A 201 -27.21 1.84 -7.99
C ASP A 201 -25.74 1.66 -8.43
N GLY A 202 -25.20 0.45 -8.30
CA GLY A 202 -23.84 0.08 -8.68
C GLY A 202 -22.77 0.42 -7.65
N SER A 203 -23.13 0.99 -6.50
CA SER A 203 -22.20 1.40 -5.47
C SER A 203 -21.90 0.31 -4.44
N TRP A 204 -20.97 0.61 -3.53
CA TRP A 204 -20.68 -0.22 -2.36
C TRP A 204 -20.66 0.64 -1.10
N GLN A 205 -20.91 0.00 0.04
CA GLN A 205 -20.88 0.64 1.35
C GLN A 205 -20.19 -0.26 2.38
N GLY A 206 -19.39 0.35 3.25
CA GLY A 206 -18.79 -0.28 4.41
C GLY A 206 -19.83 -0.81 5.37
N VAL A 207 -19.60 -2.05 5.84
CA VAL A 207 -20.25 -2.55 7.06
C VAL A 207 -19.57 -1.88 8.27
N ASP A 208 -20.29 -1.79 9.38
CA ASP A 208 -19.98 -1.02 10.60
C ASP A 208 -18.51 -0.88 11.03
N GLY A 209 -18.23 0.24 11.74
CA GLY A 209 -17.06 0.44 12.60
C GLY A 209 -15.78 0.91 11.90
N SER A 210 -15.32 0.23 10.84
CA SER A 210 -14.00 0.53 10.24
C SER A 210 -14.07 1.42 9.00
N GLU A 211 -15.04 1.19 8.10
CA GLU A 211 -15.17 1.95 6.85
C GLU A 211 -16.57 2.50 6.59
N GLY A 212 -17.57 2.14 7.43
CA GLY A 212 -18.93 2.67 7.31
C GLY A 212 -19.02 4.21 7.38
N SER A 213 -18.13 4.84 8.16
CA SER A 213 -18.05 6.31 8.29
C SER A 213 -17.30 7.01 7.15
N GLN A 214 -16.57 6.27 6.31
CA GLN A 214 -15.80 6.85 5.18
C GLN A 214 -16.70 7.17 3.98
N GLY A 215 -17.92 6.60 3.96
CA GLY A 215 -18.95 6.89 2.98
C GLY A 215 -18.86 6.08 1.69
N ARG A 216 -19.95 6.15 0.91
CA ARG A 216 -20.18 5.38 -0.31
C ARG A 216 -19.15 5.67 -1.41
N VAL A 217 -18.73 6.93 -1.55
CA VAL A 217 -17.76 7.33 -2.59
C VAL A 217 -16.42 6.60 -2.39
N TYR A 218 -15.92 6.58 -1.15
CA TYR A 218 -14.69 5.89 -0.81
C TYR A 218 -14.80 4.38 -1.08
N CYS A 219 -15.84 3.73 -0.56
CA CYS A 219 -16.03 2.29 -0.71
C CYS A 219 -16.15 1.88 -2.18
N THR A 220 -16.93 2.64 -2.96
CA THR A 220 -17.12 2.41 -4.39
C THR A 220 -15.82 2.60 -5.16
N ALA A 221 -15.06 3.67 -4.89
CA ALA A 221 -13.78 3.90 -5.55
C ALA A 221 -12.78 2.77 -5.27
N MET A 222 -12.69 2.30 -4.02
CA MET A 222 -11.81 1.21 -3.63
C MET A 222 -12.23 -0.15 -4.22
N ALA A 223 -13.54 -0.43 -4.28
CA ALA A 223 -14.07 -1.61 -4.95
C ALA A 223 -13.71 -1.61 -6.45
N LEU A 224 -13.95 -0.50 -7.14
CA LEU A 224 -13.61 -0.35 -8.56
C LEU A 224 -12.10 -0.50 -8.79
N LEU A 225 -11.27 0.13 -7.97
CA LEU A 225 -9.81 -0.03 -8.05
C LEU A 225 -9.39 -1.50 -7.86
N SER A 226 -10.00 -2.20 -6.92
CA SER A 226 -9.76 -3.64 -6.66
C SER A 226 -10.15 -4.55 -7.84
N LEU A 227 -11.21 -4.19 -8.57
CA LEU A 227 -11.66 -4.91 -9.78
C LEU A 227 -10.80 -4.55 -11.00
N SER A 228 -10.27 -3.32 -11.03
CA SER A 228 -9.62 -2.75 -12.21
C SER A 228 -8.16 -3.19 -12.41
N VAL A 229 -7.60 -3.97 -11.50
CA VAL A 229 -6.17 -4.33 -11.44
C VAL A 229 -5.64 -4.86 -12.78
N ARG A 230 -6.43 -5.68 -13.49
CA ARG A 230 -6.07 -6.27 -14.78
C ARG A 230 -5.91 -5.27 -15.93
N HIS A 231 -6.42 -4.05 -15.77
CA HIS A 231 -6.41 -3.04 -16.80
C HIS A 231 -5.18 -2.12 -16.72
N HIS A 232 -4.32 -2.32 -15.71
CA HIS A 232 -3.08 -1.56 -15.52
C HIS A 232 -3.27 -0.04 -15.56
N TYR A 233 -4.42 0.48 -15.10
CA TYR A 233 -4.75 1.91 -15.22
C TYR A 233 -3.82 2.83 -14.42
N LEU A 234 -3.06 2.30 -13.44
CA LEU A 234 -2.14 3.09 -12.63
C LEU A 234 -0.69 2.75 -13.02
N PRO A 235 0.04 3.69 -13.67
CA PRO A 235 1.46 3.56 -14.00
C PRO A 235 2.34 3.01 -12.88
N ILE A 236 2.07 3.32 -11.61
CA ILE A 236 2.85 2.79 -10.47
C ILE A 236 2.87 1.25 -10.39
N TYR A 237 1.87 0.57 -10.95
CA TYR A 237 1.77 -0.89 -10.95
C TYR A 237 2.22 -1.53 -12.26
N GLN A 238 2.63 -0.72 -13.24
CA GLN A 238 3.24 -1.18 -14.48
C GLN A 238 4.72 -1.54 -14.23
N GLU A 239 5.27 -2.46 -15.04
CA GLU A 239 6.65 -2.97 -14.90
C GLU A 239 7.71 -1.95 -15.31
#